data_AF-A0A151GXA9-F1
#
_entry.id   AF-A0A151GXA9-F1
#
_cell.length_a   1.000
_cell.length_b   1.000
_cell.length_c   1.000
_cell.angle_alpha   90.00
_cell.angle_beta   90.00
_cell.angle_gamma   90.00
#
_symmetry.space_group_name_H-M   'P 1'
#
loop_
_entity.id
_entity.type
_entity.pdbx_description
1 polymer ?
#
loop_
_entity_poly.entity_id
_entity_poly.type
_entity_poly.pdbx_seq_one_letter_code
_entity_poly.pdbx_strand_id
1 'polypeptide(L)'
;MSYATRSLSTQHLRGPSGSSSTSSQSPALVARIEEKKGELQHLQELRDLSASVATQMEALERKLSTLSEGTEATDDEPIAIAAVMSNWHNVLRAINMASGHVMLTASSAASLAGPSGAGDESAEPLPQTLVRIPTEHAPTLQAQAEAAEAAVAAAATADDDDETTSNP
;
A
#
# COMPACT_ATOMS: atom_id res chain seq x y z
N MET A 1 32.89 33.83 -14.88
CA MET A 1 31.52 34.35 -15.08
C MET A 1 31.50 35.78 -14.61
N SER A 2 31.40 36.73 -15.53
CA SER A 2 31.50 38.17 -15.26
C SER A 2 30.10 38.78 -15.28
N TYR A 3 29.65 39.25 -14.12
CA TYR A 3 28.37 39.95 -13.97
C TYR A 3 28.48 41.34 -14.59
N ALA A 4 27.55 41.68 -15.48
CA ALA A 4 27.43 43.03 -16.00
C ALA A 4 26.96 43.96 -14.87
N THR A 5 27.82 44.86 -14.43
CA THR A 5 27.46 45.92 -13.48
C THR A 5 26.55 46.92 -14.20
N ARG A 6 25.32 47.04 -13.70
CA ARG A 6 24.36 48.04 -14.14
C ARG A 6 24.96 49.43 -13.95
N SER A 7 25.36 50.09 -15.04
CA SER A 7 25.73 51.50 -15.01
C SER A 7 24.47 52.32 -14.69
N LEU A 8 24.34 52.73 -13.44
CA LEU A 8 23.39 53.74 -12.99
C LEU A 8 23.90 55.10 -13.47
N SER A 9 23.67 55.43 -14.75
CA SER A 9 23.84 56.80 -15.23
C SER A 9 22.77 57.68 -14.59
N THR A 10 23.18 58.35 -13.52
CA THR A 10 22.60 59.58 -12.98
C THR A 10 22.33 60.58 -14.11
N GLN A 11 21.07 60.82 -14.46
CA GLN A 11 20.67 61.97 -15.27
C GLN A 11 19.21 62.36 -14.96
N HIS A 12 18.96 62.87 -13.75
CA HIS A 12 17.77 63.65 -13.47
C HIS A 12 17.95 65.07 -14.05
N LEU A 13 17.74 65.22 -15.36
CA LEU A 13 17.48 66.52 -15.97
C LEU A 13 15.98 66.64 -16.19
N ARG A 14 15.33 67.41 -15.31
CA ARG A 14 13.95 67.84 -15.44
C ARG A 14 13.91 69.02 -16.41
N GLY A 15 13.22 68.89 -17.53
CA GLY A 15 13.00 69.93 -18.54
C GLY A 15 11.83 69.55 -19.48
N PRO A 16 11.13 70.52 -20.09
CA PRO A 16 9.68 70.71 -19.90
C PRO A 16 8.78 69.97 -20.89
N SER A 17 7.51 69.87 -20.50
CA SER A 17 6.36 69.42 -21.29
C SER A 17 6.43 69.88 -22.75
N GLY A 18 6.37 68.93 -23.67
CA GLY A 18 6.33 69.17 -25.11
C GLY A 18 5.77 67.97 -25.86
N SER A 19 4.51 68.11 -26.26
CA SER A 19 3.79 67.47 -27.37
C SER A 19 4.50 66.40 -28.22
N SER A 20 3.81 65.27 -28.38
CA SER A 20 3.71 64.46 -29.60
C SER A 20 4.98 63.81 -30.17
N SER A 21 5.13 62.51 -29.92
CA SER A 21 5.77 61.59 -30.86
C SER A 21 5.14 60.20 -30.79
N THR A 22 3.97 60.08 -31.40
CA THR A 22 3.57 58.81 -32.01
C THR A 22 4.64 58.45 -33.04
N SER A 23 5.17 57.22 -33.00
CA SER A 23 5.90 56.53 -34.09
C SER A 23 7.43 56.59 -34.22
N SER A 24 8.21 56.83 -33.17
CA SER A 24 9.67 56.57 -33.23
C SER A 24 10.20 55.98 -31.94
N GLN A 25 9.89 54.71 -31.71
CA GLN A 25 10.54 53.88 -30.68
C GLN A 25 12.05 53.90 -30.94
N SER A 26 12.83 54.44 -29.99
CA SER A 26 14.29 54.50 -30.08
C SER A 26 14.86 53.07 -30.23
N PRO A 27 15.85 52.81 -31.10
CA PRO A 27 16.39 51.46 -31.33
C PRO A 27 16.93 50.80 -30.04
N ALA A 28 17.40 51.59 -29.08
CA ALA A 28 17.82 51.11 -27.75
C ALA A 28 16.66 50.55 -26.90
N LEU A 29 15.43 51.04 -27.08
CA LEU A 29 14.25 50.51 -26.39
C LEU A 29 13.81 49.18 -27.01
N VAL A 30 13.91 49.05 -28.34
CA VAL A 30 13.61 47.80 -29.05
C VAL A 30 14.55 46.68 -28.60
N ALA A 31 15.86 46.94 -28.50
CA ALA A 31 16.83 45.97 -28.01
C ALA A 31 16.53 45.51 -26.55
N ARG A 32 16.14 46.44 -25.67
CA ARG A 32 15.73 46.09 -24.29
C ARG A 32 14.43 45.29 -24.24
N ILE A 33 13.50 45.55 -25.16
CA ILE A 33 12.25 44.79 -25.26
C ILE A 33 12.55 43.36 -25.70
N GLU A 34 13.45 43.16 -26.67
CA GLU A 34 13.87 41.81 -27.11
C GLU A 34 14.59 41.05 -26.00
N GLU A 35 15.51 41.71 -25.28
CA GLU A 35 16.17 41.14 -24.09
C GLU A 35 15.13 40.70 -23.04
N LYS A 36 14.18 41.58 -22.69
CA LYS A 36 13.14 41.27 -21.71
C LYS A 36 12.18 40.18 -22.16
N LYS A 37 11.90 40.07 -23.46
CA LYS A 37 11.12 38.95 -24.01
C LYS A 37 11.87 37.63 -23.84
N GLY A 38 13.18 37.62 -24.08
CA GLY A 38 14.02 36.44 -23.84
C GLY A 38 14.06 36.04 -22.37
N GLU A 39 14.22 37.02 -21.46
CA GLU A 39 14.15 36.77 -20.02
C GLU A 39 12.79 36.21 -19.60
N LEU A 40 11.69 36.74 -20.12
CA LEU A 40 10.35 36.25 -19.82
C LEU A 40 10.14 34.81 -20.31
N GLN A 41 10.63 34.47 -21.50
CA GLN A 41 10.55 33.10 -22.00
C GLN A 41 11.30 32.13 -21.08
N HIS A 42 12.51 32.50 -20.66
CA HIS A 42 13.27 31.68 -19.69
C HIS A 42 12.54 31.55 -18.34
N LEU A 43 11.91 32.62 -17.84
CA LEU A 43 11.10 32.55 -16.62
C LEU A 43 9.87 31.65 -16.78
N GLN A 44 9.25 31.63 -17.95
CA GLN A 44 8.14 30.71 -18.26
C GLN A 44 8.61 29.25 -18.26
N GLU A 45 9.75 28.96 -18.90
CA GLU A 45 10.36 27.63 -18.88
C GLU A 45 10.70 27.16 -17.47
N LEU A 46 11.28 28.05 -16.63
CA LEU A 46 11.57 27.75 -15.23
C LEU A 46 10.30 27.48 -14.42
N ARG A 47 9.23 28.24 -14.67
CA ARG A 47 7.93 28.06 -14.02
C ARG A 47 7.29 26.73 -14.41
N ASP A 48 7.34 26.36 -15.69
CA ASP A 48 6.78 25.11 -16.18
C ASP A 48 7.61 23.91 -15.70
N LEU A 49 8.95 24.03 -15.65
CA LEU A 49 9.83 23.03 -15.03
C LEU A 49 9.49 22.85 -13.55
N SER A 50 9.33 23.95 -12.80
CA SER A 50 8.97 23.89 -11.37
C SER A 50 7.61 23.22 -11.15
N ALA A 51 6.63 23.48 -12.01
CA ALA A 51 5.33 22.80 -11.98
C ALA A 51 5.47 21.29 -12.25
N SER A 52 6.34 20.91 -13.20
CA SER A 52 6.63 19.49 -13.49
C SER A 52 7.29 18.79 -12.30
N VAL A 53 8.21 19.47 -11.61
CA VAL A 53 8.88 18.94 -10.41
C VAL A 53 7.87 18.76 -9.28
N ALA A 54 6.99 19.74 -9.05
CA ALA A 54 5.93 19.62 -8.05
C ALA A 54 5.03 18.40 -8.33
N THR A 55 4.64 18.20 -9.60
CA THR A 55 3.86 17.02 -10.01
C THR A 55 4.60 15.71 -9.74
N GLN A 56 5.91 15.68 -9.98
CA GLN A 56 6.75 14.51 -9.67
C GLN A 56 6.86 14.26 -8.17
N MET A 57 6.96 15.30 -7.34
CA MET A 57 6.97 15.16 -5.88
C MET A 57 5.67 14.57 -5.36
N GLU A 58 4.51 15.00 -5.87
CA GLU A 58 3.23 14.37 -5.51
C GLU A 58 3.14 12.91 -5.98
N ALA A 59 3.69 12.58 -7.15
CA ALA A 59 3.72 11.20 -7.64
C ALA A 59 4.62 10.32 -6.77
N LEU A 60 5.75 10.85 -6.31
CA LEU A 60 6.64 10.17 -5.36
C LEU A 60 5.99 9.98 -4.00
N GLU A 61 5.28 10.99 -3.50
CA GLU A 61 4.51 10.90 -2.26
C GLU A 61 3.49 9.75 -2.31
N ARG A 62 2.71 9.66 -3.41
CA ARG A 62 1.76 8.55 -3.59
C ARG A 62 2.46 7.19 -3.57
N LYS A 63 3.62 7.07 -4.23
CA LYS A 63 4.40 5.82 -4.24
C LYS A 63 4.98 5.47 -2.87
N LEU A 64 5.45 6.46 -2.12
CA LEU A 64 5.93 6.27 -0.74
C LEU A 64 4.79 5.88 0.19
N SER A 65 3.61 6.47 0.01
CA SER A 65 2.40 6.07 0.73
C SER A 65 2.03 4.62 0.42
N THR A 66 1.98 4.20 -0.85
CA THR A 66 1.71 2.79 -1.20
C THR A 66 2.76 1.83 -0.64
N LEU A 67 4.03 2.23 -0.62
CA LEU A 67 5.09 1.42 -0.03
C LEU A 67 4.96 1.33 1.49
N SER A 68 4.61 2.43 2.15
CA SER A 68 4.30 2.48 3.58
C SER A 68 3.11 1.60 3.93
N GLU A 69 2.03 1.72 3.16
CA GLU A 69 0.79 0.93 3.29
C GLU A 69 1.05 -0.57 3.15
N GLY A 70 1.97 -0.96 2.25
CA GLY A 70 2.39 -2.36 2.12
C GLY A 70 3.23 -2.87 3.32
N THR A 71 3.75 -1.98 4.15
CA THR A 71 4.64 -2.32 5.29
C THR A 71 3.98 -2.15 6.66
N GLU A 72 3.03 -1.23 6.80
CA GLU A 72 2.41 -0.89 8.08
C GLU A 72 1.14 -1.72 8.31
N ALA A 73 0.85 -2.05 9.57
CA ALA A 73 -0.39 -2.70 9.99
C ALA A 73 -1.22 -1.64 10.73
N THR A 74 -1.93 -0.81 9.99
CA THR A 74 -2.88 0.16 10.55
C THR A 74 -4.15 -0.58 11.00
N ASP A 75 -4.70 -0.20 12.15
CA ASP A 75 -5.75 -0.92 12.89
C ASP A 75 -7.09 -1.13 12.15
N ASP A 76 -7.27 -0.62 10.91
CA ASP A 76 -8.50 -0.66 10.13
C ASP A 76 -8.31 -1.14 8.65
N GLU A 77 -7.32 -2.02 8.36
CA GLU A 77 -6.88 -2.57 7.03
C GLU A 77 -5.87 -1.70 6.29
N PRO A 78 -4.56 -2.01 6.44
CA PRO A 78 -3.81 -2.78 5.43
C PRO A 78 -2.83 -3.79 6.04
N ILE A 79 -2.76 -4.99 5.47
CA ILE A 79 -1.93 -6.08 5.97
C ILE A 79 -1.22 -6.78 4.82
N ALA A 80 0.11 -6.73 4.81
CA ALA A 80 0.90 -7.76 4.15
C ALA A 80 2.00 -8.28 5.07
N ILE A 81 3.11 -7.53 5.22
CA ILE A 81 4.32 -8.14 5.77
C ILE A 81 4.26 -8.27 7.29
N ALA A 82 3.83 -7.24 8.01
CA ALA A 82 3.78 -7.26 9.47
C ALA A 82 2.82 -8.33 10.02
N ALA A 83 1.61 -8.47 9.46
CA ALA A 83 0.71 -9.50 9.93
C ALA A 83 1.08 -10.90 9.44
N VAL A 84 1.71 -11.06 8.26
CA VAL A 84 2.34 -12.34 7.90
C VAL A 84 3.39 -12.70 8.95
N MET A 85 4.30 -11.80 9.32
CA MET A 85 5.28 -12.07 10.38
C MET A 85 4.62 -12.41 11.72
N SER A 86 3.56 -11.70 12.11
CA SER A 86 2.77 -11.99 13.32
C SER A 86 2.11 -13.37 13.26
N ASN A 87 1.54 -13.75 12.12
CA ASN A 87 0.97 -15.07 11.88
C ASN A 87 2.04 -16.16 12.03
N TRP A 88 3.17 -16.02 11.35
CA TRP A 88 4.29 -16.97 11.43
C TRP A 88 4.86 -17.06 12.84
N HIS A 89 4.96 -15.94 13.57
CA HIS A 89 5.36 -15.93 14.97
C HIS A 89 4.41 -16.75 15.85
N ASN A 90 3.09 -16.62 15.63
CA ASN A 90 2.09 -17.42 16.35
C ASN A 90 2.19 -18.91 16.03
N VAL A 91 2.38 -19.27 14.75
CA VAL A 91 2.58 -20.66 14.32
C VAL A 91 3.83 -21.26 14.98
N LEU A 92 4.97 -20.57 14.90
CA LEU A 92 6.22 -21.04 15.48
C LEU A 92 6.15 -21.14 17.01
N ARG A 93 5.48 -20.19 17.68
CA ARG A 93 5.22 -20.26 19.13
C ARG A 93 4.35 -21.46 19.48
N ALA A 94 3.26 -21.70 18.75
CA ALA A 94 2.36 -22.83 18.99
C ALA A 94 3.10 -24.17 18.83
N ILE A 95 3.91 -24.30 17.78
CA ILE A 95 4.75 -25.48 17.55
C ILE A 95 5.75 -25.66 18.70
N ASN A 96 6.43 -24.59 19.15
CA ASN A 96 7.40 -24.69 20.23
C ASN A 96 6.75 -25.08 21.56
N MET A 97 5.58 -24.51 21.89
CA MET A 97 4.82 -24.89 23.09
C MET A 97 4.35 -26.34 23.03
N ALA A 98 3.89 -26.83 21.87
CA ALA A 98 3.52 -28.22 21.69
C ALA A 98 4.75 -29.16 21.77
N SER A 99 5.85 -28.81 21.09
CA SER A 99 7.05 -29.64 21.02
C SER A 99 7.82 -29.70 22.34
N GLY A 100 7.83 -28.63 23.13
CA GLY A 100 8.39 -28.62 24.49
C GLY A 100 7.58 -29.47 25.46
N HIS A 101 6.26 -29.46 25.32
CA HIS A 101 5.37 -30.29 26.14
C HIS A 101 5.54 -31.79 25.82
N VAL A 102 5.78 -32.17 24.57
CA VAL A 102 6.11 -33.57 24.19
C VAL A 102 7.38 -34.07 24.90
N MET A 103 8.40 -33.22 25.07
CA MET A 103 9.60 -33.57 25.85
C MET A 103 9.36 -33.59 27.37
N LEU A 104 8.52 -32.67 27.89
CA LEU A 104 8.18 -32.61 29.31
C LEU A 104 7.31 -33.80 29.73
N THR A 105 6.34 -34.21 28.92
CA THR A 105 5.51 -35.40 29.17
C THR A 105 6.30 -36.69 28.95
N ALA A 106 7.24 -36.73 27.99
CA ALA A 106 8.17 -37.86 27.85
C ALA A 106 9.14 -37.98 29.04
N SER A 107 9.63 -36.86 29.59
CA SER A 107 10.48 -36.86 30.80
C SER A 107 9.69 -37.10 32.09
N SER A 108 8.45 -36.61 32.19
CA SER A 108 7.54 -36.88 33.31
C SER A 108 7.11 -38.36 33.35
N ALA A 109 6.80 -38.94 32.18
CA ALA A 109 6.56 -40.37 32.04
C ALA A 109 7.80 -41.23 32.38
N ALA A 110 9.00 -40.73 32.11
CA ALA A 110 10.25 -41.40 32.52
C ALA A 110 10.57 -41.21 34.02
N SER A 111 10.15 -40.11 34.64
CA SER A 111 10.41 -39.82 36.07
C SER A 111 9.38 -40.45 37.02
N LEU A 112 8.26 -40.96 36.51
CA LEU A 112 7.22 -41.65 37.30
C LEU A 112 7.33 -43.19 37.26
N ALA A 113 8.34 -43.74 36.61
CA ALA A 113 8.62 -45.18 36.61
C ALA A 113 9.33 -45.63 37.91
N GLY A 114 8.71 -45.37 39.06
CA GLY A 114 9.02 -46.01 40.34
C GLY A 114 8.06 -47.18 40.60
N PRO A 115 8.53 -48.35 41.08
CA PRO A 115 7.68 -49.53 41.16
C PRO A 115 6.82 -49.49 42.43
N SER A 116 5.52 -49.17 42.31
CA SER A 116 4.46 -49.68 43.21
C SER A 116 3.04 -49.27 42.78
N GLY A 117 2.19 -50.28 42.61
CA GLY A 117 0.91 -50.36 43.32
C GLY A 117 -0.29 -49.55 42.80
N ALA A 118 -1.12 -50.23 42.00
CA ALA A 118 -2.59 -50.22 42.02
C ALA A 118 -3.36 -48.90 42.24
N GLY A 119 -4.01 -48.45 41.15
CA GLY A 119 -5.39 -47.98 41.14
C GLY A 119 -5.66 -46.57 41.67
N ASP A 120 -5.60 -45.56 40.81
CA ASP A 120 -6.75 -44.69 40.53
C ASP A 120 -6.47 -43.88 39.26
N GLU A 121 -7.56 -43.45 38.64
CA GLU A 121 -7.67 -42.65 37.44
C GLU A 121 -6.78 -41.39 37.47
N SER A 122 -5.92 -41.24 36.47
CA SER A 122 -5.42 -39.93 36.05
C SER A 122 -5.08 -40.02 34.57
N ALA A 123 -6.11 -40.26 33.75
CA ALA A 123 -6.08 -39.76 32.39
C ALA A 123 -5.91 -38.24 32.53
N GLU A 124 -4.68 -37.77 32.39
CA GLU A 124 -4.34 -36.36 32.46
C GLU A 124 -5.35 -35.63 31.56
N PRO A 125 -6.19 -34.72 32.12
CA PRO A 125 -7.35 -34.24 31.40
C PRO A 125 -6.89 -33.57 30.10
N LEU A 126 -7.38 -34.10 28.98
CA LEU A 126 -7.06 -33.56 27.66
C LEU A 126 -7.35 -32.06 27.65
N PRO A 127 -6.43 -31.23 27.15
CA PRO A 127 -6.67 -29.80 27.09
C PRO A 127 -7.93 -29.53 26.26
N GLN A 128 -8.75 -28.59 26.74
CA GLN A 128 -9.96 -28.19 26.04
C GLN A 128 -9.63 -27.65 24.64
N THR A 129 -10.46 -27.95 23.65
CA THR A 129 -10.21 -27.67 22.22
C THR A 129 -10.70 -26.28 21.77
N LEU A 130 -10.80 -25.31 22.68
CA LEU A 130 -11.27 -23.97 22.35
C LEU A 130 -10.26 -23.21 21.48
N VAL A 131 -10.71 -22.78 20.30
CA VAL A 131 -9.96 -21.96 19.35
C VAL A 131 -10.75 -20.72 18.95
N ARG A 132 -10.05 -19.62 18.63
CA ARG A 132 -10.67 -18.39 18.13
C ARG A 132 -10.69 -18.43 16.61
N ILE A 133 -11.88 -18.35 16.02
CA ILE A 133 -12.08 -18.25 14.57
C ILE A 133 -12.71 -16.87 14.30
N PRO A 134 -12.07 -16.02 13.49
CA PRO A 134 -12.66 -14.75 13.07
C PRO A 134 -13.99 -14.97 12.33
N THR A 135 -15.04 -14.24 12.72
CA THR A 135 -16.39 -14.37 12.13
C THR A 135 -16.72 -13.25 11.14
N GLU A 136 -15.83 -12.27 10.97
CA GLU A 136 -16.03 -11.10 10.10
C GLU A 136 -16.21 -11.43 8.61
N HIS A 137 -15.76 -12.62 8.16
CA HIS A 137 -16.00 -13.13 6.80
C HIS A 137 -16.96 -14.33 6.73
N ALA A 138 -17.65 -14.66 7.81
CA ALA A 138 -18.59 -15.78 7.83
C ALA A 138 -19.70 -15.69 6.74
N PRO A 139 -20.36 -14.53 6.49
CA PRO A 139 -21.44 -14.48 5.49
C PRO A 139 -20.95 -14.64 4.05
N THR A 140 -19.72 -14.20 3.72
CA THR A 140 -19.16 -14.37 2.37
C THR A 140 -18.75 -15.82 2.11
N LEU A 141 -18.20 -16.50 3.12
CA LEU A 141 -17.88 -17.93 3.04
C LEU A 141 -19.15 -18.80 2.91
N GLN A 142 -20.22 -18.45 3.62
CA GLN A 142 -21.50 -19.16 3.51
C GLN A 142 -22.12 -19.00 2.12
N ALA A 143 -22.10 -17.78 1.55
CA ALA A 143 -22.57 -17.55 0.18
C ALA A 143 -21.76 -18.32 -0.87
N GLN A 144 -20.43 -18.45 -0.68
CA GLN A 144 -19.59 -19.25 -1.57
C GLN A 144 -19.85 -20.75 -1.44
N ALA A 145 -20.10 -21.24 -0.23
CA ALA A 145 -20.46 -22.64 0.01
C ALA A 145 -21.80 -23.01 -0.63
N GLU A 146 -22.83 -22.16 -0.46
CA GLU A 146 -24.15 -22.35 -1.09
C GLU A 146 -24.07 -22.28 -2.62
N ALA A 147 -23.24 -21.38 -3.18
CA ALA A 147 -23.00 -21.31 -4.61
C ALA A 147 -22.29 -22.57 -5.16
N ALA A 148 -21.33 -23.12 -4.42
CA ALA A 148 -20.66 -24.35 -4.79
C ALA A 148 -21.61 -25.56 -4.73
N GLU A 149 -22.47 -25.63 -3.72
CA GLU A 149 -23.48 -26.68 -3.57
C GLU A 149 -24.54 -26.61 -4.68
N ALA A 150 -25.01 -25.40 -5.03
CA ALA A 150 -25.93 -25.19 -6.14
C ALA A 150 -25.31 -25.56 -7.50
N ALA A 151 -24.01 -25.29 -7.71
CA ALA A 151 -23.30 -25.70 -8.92
C ALA A 151 -23.15 -27.23 -9.03
N VAL A 152 -22.92 -27.92 -7.92
CA VAL A 152 -22.87 -29.38 -7.86
C VAL A 152 -24.25 -29.99 -8.11
N ALA A 153 -25.30 -29.41 -7.54
CA ALA A 153 -26.68 -29.84 -7.77
C ALA A 153 -27.12 -29.65 -9.24
N ALA A 154 -26.75 -28.52 -9.86
CA ALA A 154 -27.04 -28.26 -11.26
C ALA A 154 -26.30 -29.21 -12.21
N ALA A 155 -25.07 -29.61 -11.87
CA ALA A 155 -24.33 -30.61 -12.62
C ALA A 155 -24.96 -32.01 -12.52
N ALA A 156 -25.49 -32.38 -11.34
CA ALA A 156 -26.17 -33.67 -11.16
C ALA A 156 -27.52 -33.76 -11.90
N THR A 157 -28.23 -32.64 -12.08
CA THR A 157 -29.50 -32.62 -12.83
C THR A 157 -29.32 -32.67 -14.35
N ALA A 158 -28.13 -32.39 -14.88
CA ALA A 158 -27.87 -32.37 -16.32
C ALA A 158 -27.56 -33.77 -16.90
N ASP A 159 -27.24 -34.76 -16.06
CA ASP A 159 -26.98 -36.14 -16.48
C ASP A 159 -28.25 -37.02 -16.54
N ASP A 160 -29.40 -36.56 -16.04
CA ASP A 160 -30.66 -37.34 -15.99
C ASP A 160 -31.59 -37.13 -17.21
N ASP A 161 -31.31 -36.14 -18.08
CA ASP A 161 -32.16 -35.81 -19.24
C ASP A 161 -31.80 -36.57 -20.55
N ASP A 162 -30.80 -37.46 -20.56
CA ASP A 162 -30.34 -38.19 -21.77
C ASP A 162 -30.94 -39.62 -21.94
N GLU A 163 -31.90 -40.05 -21.11
CA GLU A 163 -32.45 -41.44 -21.14
C GLU A 163 -33.93 -41.56 -21.58
N THR A 164 -34.47 -40.66 -22.43
CA THR A 164 -35.88 -40.83 -22.90
C THR A 164 -36.13 -40.79 -24.41
N THR A 165 -35.11 -40.69 -25.27
CA THR A 165 -35.33 -40.72 -26.74
C THR A 165 -34.58 -41.84 -27.46
N SER A 166 -35.01 -43.09 -27.29
CA SER A 166 -34.98 -44.08 -28.38
C SER A 166 -35.76 -45.34 -28.02
N ASN A 167 -36.99 -45.42 -28.52
CA ASN A 167 -37.64 -46.68 -28.81
C ASN A 167 -38.38 -46.53 -30.15
N PRO A 168 -38.06 -47.35 -31.16
CA PRO A 168 -39.06 -47.85 -32.08
C PRO A 168 -39.31 -49.35 -31.89
#